data_AF-Q6CV91-F1
#
_entry.id   AF-Q6CV91-F1
#
_cell.length_a   1.000
_cell.length_b   1.000
_cell.length_c   1.000
_cell.angle_alpha   90.00
_cell.angle_beta   90.00
_cell.angle_gamma   90.00
#
_symmetry.space_group_name_H-M   'P 1'
#
loop_
_entity.id
_entity.type
_entity.pdbx_description
1 polymer ?
#
loop_
_entity_poly.entity_id
_entity_poly.type
_entity_poly.pdbx_seq_one_letter_code
_entity_poly.pdbx_strand_id
1 'polypeptide(L)'
;MRWYQMTCLALLPPRPPLPPPLPPQLSTNTPKKHFCMSVVGSLIFCLECGDLLDGQESSQGKIRCNQCNASYNSSKFQNLKVVTSTNDKSFPSKIRSKKSLVKTSIAKNELKDGAIINEKCPKCANDKMHYHTLQLRSADEGATVFYTCTACGYRFRTNN
;
A
#
# COMPACT_ATOMS: atom_id res chain seq x y z
N MET A 1 -30.57 52.37 13.61
CA MET A 1 -29.36 53.23 13.57
C MET A 1 -28.41 52.81 14.68
N ARG A 2 -27.31 52.12 14.35
CA ARG A 2 -25.94 52.36 14.82
C ARG A 2 -25.08 51.15 14.48
N TRP A 3 -24.17 51.42 13.55
CA TRP A 3 -23.05 50.59 13.18
C TRP A 3 -22.04 50.61 14.33
N TYR A 4 -21.45 49.45 14.64
CA TYR A 4 -20.13 49.40 15.28
C TYR A 4 -19.31 48.36 14.53
N GLN A 5 -18.44 48.87 13.65
CA GLN A 5 -17.30 48.12 13.13
C GLN A 5 -16.31 47.93 14.28
N MET A 6 -16.05 46.69 14.66
CA MET A 6 -14.82 46.32 15.35
C MET A 6 -13.95 45.54 14.37
N THR A 7 -13.02 46.25 13.77
CA THR A 7 -11.80 45.69 13.20
C THR A 7 -10.93 45.16 14.34
N CYS A 8 -10.51 43.90 14.30
CA CYS A 8 -9.30 43.50 15.00
C CYS A 8 -8.64 42.29 14.33
N LEU A 9 -7.31 42.37 14.28
CA LEU A 9 -6.37 41.71 13.40
C LEU A 9 -6.42 40.17 13.42
N ALA A 10 -6.36 39.57 12.23
CA ALA A 10 -5.97 38.17 12.04
C ALA A 10 -4.46 38.01 12.34
N LEU A 11 -4.14 37.38 13.47
CA LEU A 11 -2.79 36.94 13.80
C LEU A 11 -2.45 35.70 12.97
N LEU A 12 -1.63 35.87 11.93
CA LEU A 12 -1.02 34.75 11.20
C LEU A 12 0.12 34.15 12.05
N PRO A 13 0.26 32.81 12.12
CA PRO A 13 1.34 32.17 12.85
C PRO A 13 2.71 32.45 12.21
N PRO A 14 3.80 32.45 13.00
CA PRO A 14 5.14 32.73 12.51
C PRO A 14 5.61 31.69 11.48
N ARG A 15 6.22 32.17 10.40
CA ARG A 15 6.76 31.35 9.31
C ARG A 15 8.00 30.60 9.80
N PRO A 16 8.15 29.29 9.55
CA PRO A 16 9.35 28.55 9.93
C PRO A 16 10.58 29.05 9.13
N PRO A 17 11.79 28.98 9.72
CA PRO A 17 13.01 29.42 9.05
C PRO A 17 13.35 28.52 7.86
N LEU A 18 13.84 29.16 6.78
CA LEU A 18 14.31 28.46 5.59
C LEU A 18 15.59 27.66 5.89
N PRO A 19 15.75 26.45 5.33
CA PRO A 19 16.98 25.68 5.48
C PRO A 19 18.16 26.36 4.76
N PRO A 20 19.40 26.20 5.25
CA PRO A 20 20.58 26.79 4.64
C PRO A 20 20.87 26.20 3.25
N PRO A 21 21.49 26.99 2.35
CA PRO A 21 21.89 26.50 1.03
C PRO A 21 22.94 25.39 1.16
N LEU A 22 22.74 24.30 0.42
CA LEU A 22 23.69 23.19 0.35
C LEU A 22 25.01 23.66 -0.30
N PRO A 23 26.18 23.18 0.17
CA PRO A 23 27.46 23.55 -0.40
C PRO A 23 27.64 23.03 -1.83
N PRO A 24 28.41 23.74 -2.68
CA PRO A 24 28.71 23.29 -4.03
C PRO A 24 29.54 22.00 -4.00
N GLN A 25 29.04 20.96 -4.67
CA GLN A 25 29.73 19.67 -4.79
C GLN A 25 30.96 19.84 -5.69
N LEU A 26 32.14 19.86 -5.08
CA LEU A 26 33.41 19.85 -5.80
C LEU A 26 33.64 18.45 -6.38
N SER A 27 33.32 18.31 -7.66
CA SER A 27 33.63 17.13 -8.48
C SER A 27 35.15 16.97 -8.58
N THR A 28 35.73 16.10 -7.75
CA THR A 28 37.10 15.63 -7.95
C THR A 28 37.07 14.56 -9.05
N ASN A 29 37.38 15.00 -10.26
CA ASN A 29 37.70 14.14 -11.39
C ASN A 29 38.87 13.22 -11.01
N THR A 30 38.58 11.95 -10.80
CA THR A 30 39.56 10.87 -10.96
C THR A 30 39.15 10.07 -12.19
N PRO A 31 40.10 9.67 -13.06
CA PRO A 31 39.78 8.97 -14.29
C PRO A 31 39.21 7.59 -13.93
N LYS A 32 37.89 7.48 -13.97
CA LYS A 32 37.19 6.19 -13.88
C LYS A 32 37.61 5.38 -15.10
N LYS A 33 38.63 4.53 -14.93
CA LYS A 33 38.90 3.42 -15.84
C LYS A 33 37.56 2.76 -16.14
N HIS A 34 37.13 2.83 -17.40
CA HIS A 34 35.90 2.21 -17.88
C HIS A 34 36.01 0.69 -17.67
N PHE A 35 35.59 0.23 -16.49
CA PHE A 35 35.36 -1.17 -16.20
C PHE A 35 33.95 -1.47 -16.71
N CYS A 36 33.85 -2.04 -17.91
CA CYS A 36 32.61 -2.62 -18.40
C CYS A 36 32.32 -3.87 -17.55
N MET A 37 31.50 -3.72 -16.51
CA MET A 37 31.10 -4.84 -15.64
C MET A 37 29.90 -5.56 -16.27
N SER A 38 30.08 -6.82 -16.66
CA SER A 38 29.05 -7.70 -17.24
C SER A 38 28.26 -8.51 -16.19
N VAL A 39 28.12 -7.97 -14.98
CA VAL A 39 27.52 -8.68 -13.83
C VAL A 39 26.20 -8.03 -13.44
N VAL A 40 25.14 -8.82 -13.37
CA VAL A 40 23.80 -8.39 -12.92
C VAL A 40 23.34 -9.31 -11.79
N GLY A 41 23.43 -8.82 -10.54
CA GLY A 41 23.12 -9.62 -9.36
C GLY A 41 24.08 -10.80 -9.23
N SER A 42 23.56 -12.03 -9.31
CA SER A 42 24.35 -13.27 -9.33
C SER A 42 24.67 -13.79 -10.73
N LEU A 43 24.16 -13.15 -11.78
CA LEU A 43 24.34 -13.58 -13.17
C LEU A 43 25.54 -12.86 -13.79
N ILE A 44 26.33 -13.59 -14.58
CA ILE A 44 27.55 -13.09 -15.22
C ILE A 44 27.44 -13.34 -16.72
N PHE A 45 27.63 -12.29 -17.53
CA PHE A 45 27.54 -12.38 -18.99
C PHE A 45 28.91 -12.28 -19.65
N CYS A 46 29.05 -12.91 -20.81
CA CYS A 46 30.21 -12.77 -21.67
C CYS A 46 30.22 -11.38 -22.35
N LEU A 47 31.38 -10.73 -22.37
CA LEU A 47 31.56 -9.41 -22.99
C LEU A 47 31.59 -9.44 -24.51
N GLU A 48 31.85 -10.59 -25.11
CA GLU A 48 32.01 -10.73 -26.57
C GLU A 48 30.70 -11.14 -27.24
N CYS A 49 30.01 -12.15 -26.72
CA CYS A 49 28.79 -12.70 -27.32
C CYS A 49 27.50 -12.45 -26.51
N GLY A 50 27.60 -11.91 -25.30
CA GLY A 50 26.44 -11.66 -24.44
C GLY A 50 25.81 -12.91 -23.79
N ASP A 51 26.39 -14.09 -23.99
CA ASP A 51 25.89 -15.34 -23.40
C ASP A 51 26.08 -15.40 -21.88
N LEU A 52 25.24 -16.17 -21.19
CA LEU A 52 25.33 -16.37 -19.74
C LEU A 52 26.47 -17.35 -19.42
N LEU A 53 27.42 -16.92 -18.58
CA LEU A 53 28.53 -17.75 -18.14
C LEU A 53 28.11 -18.68 -17.00
N ASP A 54 28.42 -19.97 -17.14
CA ASP A 54 28.16 -20.96 -16.10
C ASP A 54 29.06 -20.73 -14.89
N GLY A 55 28.45 -20.51 -13.72
CA GLY A 55 29.14 -20.25 -12.46
C GLY A 55 29.75 -21.49 -11.79
N GLN A 56 29.93 -22.59 -12.52
CA GLN A 56 30.55 -23.79 -11.96
C GLN A 56 32.04 -23.54 -11.73
N GLU A 57 32.50 -23.85 -10.51
CA GLU A 57 33.92 -23.85 -10.17
C GLU A 57 34.63 -24.89 -11.02
N SER A 58 35.10 -24.47 -12.20
CA SER A 58 36.13 -25.20 -12.92
C SER A 58 37.32 -25.36 -11.97
N SER A 59 37.80 -26.59 -11.77
CA SER A 59 39.00 -26.92 -11.00
C SER A 59 40.27 -26.17 -11.45
N GLN A 60 40.20 -25.48 -12.60
CA GLN A 60 41.25 -24.67 -13.21
C GLN A 60 41.11 -23.15 -12.94
N GLY A 61 40.14 -22.71 -12.15
CA GLY A 61 39.96 -21.29 -11.79
C GLY A 61 39.61 -20.36 -12.96
N LYS A 62 39.14 -20.91 -14.08
CA LYS A 62 38.81 -20.17 -15.31
C LYS A 62 37.48 -20.63 -15.89
N ILE A 63 36.55 -19.69 -16.03
CA ILE A 63 35.25 -19.90 -16.65
C ILE A 63 35.39 -19.64 -18.15
N ARG A 64 34.90 -20.55 -18.99
CA ARG A 64 34.87 -20.37 -20.45
C ARG A 64 33.44 -20.19 -20.94
N CYS A 65 33.26 -19.32 -21.93
CA CYS A 65 31.99 -19.15 -22.62
C CYS A 65 31.78 -20.27 -23.64
N ASN A 66 30.59 -20.88 -23.68
CA ASN A 66 30.27 -21.97 -24.59
C ASN A 66 30.12 -21.52 -26.06
N GLN A 67 29.79 -20.25 -26.32
CA GLN A 67 29.52 -19.75 -27.68
C GLN A 67 30.76 -19.19 -28.38
N CYS A 68 31.55 -18.37 -27.68
CA CYS A 68 32.72 -17.68 -28.25
C CYS A 68 34.07 -18.20 -27.72
N ASN A 69 34.06 -19.16 -26.79
CA ASN A 69 35.27 -19.69 -26.14
C ASN A 69 36.10 -18.67 -25.33
N ALA A 70 35.61 -17.44 -25.12
CA ALA A 70 36.26 -16.45 -24.26
C ALA A 70 36.48 -17.01 -22.84
N SER A 71 37.65 -16.75 -22.27
CA SER A 71 38.04 -17.25 -20.95
C SER A 71 38.16 -16.13 -19.91
N TYR A 72 37.55 -16.33 -18.75
CA TYR A 72 37.53 -15.37 -17.65
C TYR A 72 38.03 -15.99 -16.35
N ASN A 73 38.71 -15.22 -15.50
CA ASN A 73 39.19 -15.69 -14.21
C ASN A 73 38.05 -15.76 -13.18
N SER A 74 37.90 -16.90 -12.50
CA SER A 74 36.84 -17.09 -11.50
C SER A 74 36.98 -16.15 -10.29
N SER A 75 38.21 -15.77 -9.91
CA SER A 75 38.49 -14.85 -8.80
C SER A 75 37.80 -13.49 -8.92
N LYS A 76 37.52 -13.04 -10.15
CA LYS A 76 36.86 -11.74 -10.39
C LYS A 76 35.36 -11.76 -10.07
N PHE A 77 34.77 -12.94 -9.95
CA PHE A 77 33.34 -13.12 -9.73
C PHE A 77 33.02 -13.83 -8.41
N GLN A 78 33.99 -13.87 -7.49
CA GLN A 78 33.78 -14.44 -6.17
C GLN A 78 32.92 -13.49 -5.31
N ASN A 79 32.09 -14.08 -4.44
CA ASN A 79 31.28 -13.37 -3.44
C ASN A 79 30.17 -12.45 -3.99
N LEU A 80 29.49 -12.84 -5.08
CA LEU A 80 28.29 -12.15 -5.53
C LEU A 80 27.14 -12.36 -4.52
N LYS A 81 26.79 -11.29 -3.78
CA LYS A 81 25.70 -11.33 -2.81
C LYS A 81 24.43 -10.73 -3.41
N VAL A 82 23.36 -11.54 -3.48
CA VAL A 82 22.02 -11.07 -3.80
C VAL A 82 21.20 -10.99 -2.52
N VAL A 83 20.68 -9.80 -2.20
CA VAL A 83 19.76 -9.61 -1.08
C VAL A 83 18.35 -9.59 -1.64
N THR A 84 17.56 -10.61 -1.31
CA THR A 84 16.13 -10.65 -1.61
C THR A 84 15.33 -10.32 -0.36
N SER A 85 14.28 -9.53 -0.53
CA SER A 85 13.27 -9.30 0.50
C SER A 85 11.96 -9.94 0.08
N THR A 86 11.20 -10.42 1.05
CA THR A 86 9.86 -10.96 0.78
C THR A 86 8.92 -9.83 0.40
N ASN A 87 7.96 -10.15 -0.48
CA ASN A 87 6.93 -9.18 -0.81
C ASN A 87 6.11 -8.86 0.45
N ASP A 88 5.84 -7.57 0.62
CA ASP A 88 4.98 -7.04 1.65
C ASP A 88 3.59 -7.72 1.71
N LYS A 89 3.06 -8.25 0.62
CA LYS A 89 1.77 -8.96 0.64
C LYS A 89 1.88 -10.46 0.88
N SER A 90 3.09 -11.01 0.97
CA SER A 90 3.32 -12.46 1.09
C SER A 90 2.79 -13.07 2.39
N PHE A 91 2.60 -12.26 3.44
CA PHE A 91 2.17 -12.73 4.76
C PHE A 91 0.99 -11.90 5.31
N PRO A 92 -0.25 -12.16 4.87
CA PRO A 92 -1.42 -11.46 5.39
C PRO A 92 -1.68 -11.88 6.85
N SER A 93 -1.64 -10.92 7.78
CA SER A 93 -1.91 -11.15 9.20
C SER A 93 -2.59 -9.95 9.87
N LYS A 94 -3.25 -10.17 11.01
CA LYS A 94 -3.87 -9.08 11.80
C LYS A 94 -2.85 -8.04 12.28
N ILE A 95 -1.61 -8.48 12.60
CA ILE A 95 -0.54 -7.56 13.00
C ILE A 95 -0.12 -6.71 11.81
N ARG A 96 -0.06 -7.31 10.62
CA ARG A 96 0.31 -6.60 9.40
C ARG A 96 -0.79 -5.65 8.92
N SER A 97 -2.06 -6.02 9.03
CA SER A 97 -3.17 -5.11 8.70
C SER A 97 -3.20 -3.88 9.62
N LYS A 98 -2.72 -3.99 10.86
CA LYS A 98 -2.53 -2.85 11.79
C LYS A 98 -1.38 -1.91 11.39
N LYS A 99 -0.46 -2.34 10.52
CA LYS A 99 0.61 -1.46 9.98
C LYS A 99 0.11 -0.54 8.86
N SER A 100 -1.10 -0.78 8.34
CA SER A 100 -1.72 0.10 7.35
C SER A 100 -2.08 1.46 7.96
N LEU A 101 -1.79 2.55 7.23
CA LEU A 101 -2.21 3.91 7.60
C LEU A 101 -3.74 4.08 7.50
N VAL A 102 -4.39 3.24 6.70
CA VAL A 102 -5.85 3.19 6.57
C VAL A 102 -6.43 2.21 7.58
N LYS A 103 -7.56 2.56 8.20
CA LYS A 103 -8.36 1.67 9.07
C LYS A 103 -8.72 0.39 8.28
N THR A 104 -8.08 -0.73 8.62
CA THR A 104 -8.38 -2.06 8.03
C THR A 104 -9.47 -2.82 8.77
N SER A 105 -9.88 -2.32 9.94
CA SER A 105 -10.96 -2.89 10.75
C SER A 105 -11.87 -1.78 11.27
N ILE A 106 -13.17 -1.97 11.15
CA ILE A 106 -14.18 -1.06 11.69
C ILE A 106 -14.54 -1.53 13.10
N ALA A 107 -14.55 -0.62 14.07
CA ALA A 107 -15.00 -0.94 15.42
C ALA A 107 -16.51 -1.24 15.42
N LYS A 108 -16.96 -2.19 16.24
CA LYS A 108 -18.39 -2.57 16.30
C LYS A 108 -19.33 -1.39 16.55
N ASN A 109 -18.85 -0.37 17.28
CA ASN A 109 -19.63 0.83 17.61
C ASN A 109 -19.69 1.86 16.47
N GLU A 110 -18.78 1.77 15.48
CA GLU A 110 -18.79 2.62 14.27
C GLU A 110 -19.68 2.02 13.16
N LEU A 111 -20.12 0.77 13.30
CA LEU A 111 -21.08 0.13 12.40
C LEU A 111 -22.49 0.64 12.72
N LYS A 112 -22.93 1.71 12.06
CA LYS A 112 -24.34 2.11 12.08
C LYS A 112 -25.07 1.41 10.94
N ASP A 113 -26.05 0.57 11.28
CA ASP A 113 -26.81 -0.28 10.35
C ASP A 113 -27.83 0.49 9.46
N GLY A 114 -27.48 1.70 9.02
CA GLY A 114 -28.32 2.53 8.14
C GLY A 114 -29.17 3.58 8.87
N ALA A 115 -30.13 4.16 8.15
CA ALA A 115 -30.99 5.25 8.62
C ALA A 115 -31.97 4.79 9.71
N ILE A 116 -32.33 5.68 10.64
CA ILE A 116 -33.25 5.40 11.75
C ILE A 116 -34.62 6.00 11.44
N ILE A 117 -35.69 5.25 11.71
CA ILE A 117 -37.10 5.65 11.62
C ILE A 117 -37.81 5.46 12.96
N ASN A 118 -38.87 6.24 13.18
CA ASN A 118 -39.76 6.08 14.33
C ASN A 118 -40.85 5.03 14.01
N GLU A 119 -40.60 3.77 14.37
CA GLU A 119 -41.51 2.64 14.17
C GLU A 119 -41.44 1.73 15.40
N LYS A 120 -42.60 1.27 15.88
CA LYS A 120 -42.69 0.56 17.16
C LYS A 120 -42.30 -0.92 17.03
N CYS A 121 -41.43 -1.39 17.92
CA CYS A 121 -40.99 -2.78 17.92
C CYS A 121 -42.06 -3.74 18.42
N PRO A 122 -42.44 -4.78 17.64
CA PRO A 122 -43.43 -5.76 18.07
C PRO A 122 -42.93 -6.60 19.26
N LYS A 123 -41.61 -6.66 19.50
CA LYS A 123 -41.01 -7.47 20.57
C LYS A 123 -40.73 -6.71 21.86
N CYS A 124 -40.20 -5.49 21.77
CA CYS A 124 -39.76 -4.73 22.95
C CYS A 124 -40.39 -3.33 23.08
N ALA A 125 -41.35 -2.99 22.21
CA ALA A 125 -42.06 -1.71 22.19
C ALA A 125 -41.18 -0.44 22.08
N ASN A 126 -39.92 -0.58 21.65
CA ASN A 126 -39.06 0.56 21.36
C ASN A 126 -39.51 1.28 20.09
N ASP A 127 -39.43 2.61 20.07
CA ASP A 127 -39.94 3.45 18.98
C ASP A 127 -38.91 3.70 17.86
N LYS A 128 -37.64 3.30 18.02
CA LYS A 128 -36.57 3.55 17.04
C LYS A 128 -36.10 2.26 16.37
N MET A 129 -36.01 2.28 15.04
CA MET A 129 -35.50 1.16 14.24
C MET A 129 -34.60 1.63 13.10
N HIS A 130 -33.60 0.83 12.76
CA HIS A 130 -32.89 0.96 11.49
C HIS A 130 -33.74 0.38 10.36
N TYR A 131 -33.78 1.05 9.21
CA TYR A 131 -34.44 0.52 8.02
C TYR A 131 -33.51 0.52 6.80
N HIS A 132 -33.69 -0.45 5.92
CA HIS A 132 -33.10 -0.50 4.60
C HIS A 132 -34.11 -1.12 3.62
N THR A 133 -34.13 -0.62 2.38
CA THR A 133 -35.04 -1.08 1.35
C THR A 133 -34.28 -1.91 0.32
N LEU A 134 -34.86 -3.04 -0.10
CA LEU A 134 -34.32 -3.87 -1.17
C LEU A 134 -35.46 -4.31 -2.09
N GLN A 135 -35.23 -4.23 -3.39
CA GLN A 135 -36.15 -4.79 -4.38
C GLN A 135 -35.90 -6.28 -4.52
N LEU A 136 -36.87 -7.10 -4.12
CA LEU A 136 -36.78 -8.56 -4.17
C LEU A 136 -37.66 -9.18 -5.26
N ARG A 137 -38.45 -8.35 -5.96
CA ARG A 137 -39.45 -8.78 -6.94
C ARG A 137 -39.39 -7.90 -8.19
N SER A 138 -40.24 -8.21 -9.16
CA SER A 138 -40.33 -7.48 -10.43
C SER A 138 -40.48 -5.97 -10.23
N ALA A 139 -40.10 -5.18 -11.23
CA ALA A 139 -40.16 -3.72 -11.15
C ALA A 139 -41.58 -3.15 -10.96
N ASP A 140 -42.60 -3.96 -11.19
CA ASP A 140 -44.02 -3.62 -11.03
C ASP A 140 -44.51 -3.73 -9.57
N GLU A 141 -43.71 -4.33 -8.68
CA GLU A 141 -44.05 -4.46 -7.26
C GLU A 141 -43.26 -3.48 -6.39
N GLY A 142 -43.82 -3.08 -5.25
CA GLY A 142 -43.16 -2.19 -4.31
C GLY A 142 -41.92 -2.81 -3.63
N ALA A 143 -41.07 -1.94 -3.10
CA ALA A 143 -39.84 -2.34 -2.43
C ALA A 143 -40.13 -3.05 -1.10
N THR A 144 -39.31 -4.05 -0.76
CA THR A 144 -39.37 -4.68 0.56
C THR A 144 -38.53 -3.89 1.54
N VAL A 145 -39.13 -3.47 2.65
CA VAL A 145 -38.46 -2.74 3.72
C VAL A 145 -38.04 -3.71 4.82
N PHE A 146 -36.77 -3.70 5.17
CA PHE A 146 -36.20 -4.46 6.27
C PHE A 146 -35.98 -3.56 7.47
N TYR A 147 -36.53 -3.95 8.61
CA TYR A 147 -36.39 -3.23 9.87
C TYR A 147 -35.49 -4.00 10.83
N THR A 148 -34.63 -3.29 11.55
CA THR A 148 -33.79 -3.82 12.62
C THR A 148 -33.94 -2.95 13.86
N CYS A 149 -34.43 -3.52 14.97
CA CYS A 149 -34.63 -2.77 16.20
C CYS A 149 -33.30 -2.36 16.85
N THR A 150 -33.17 -1.08 17.23
CA THR A 150 -31.94 -0.54 17.84
C THR A 150 -31.67 -1.07 19.25
N ALA A 151 -32.72 -1.50 19.98
CA ALA A 151 -32.60 -1.94 21.37
C ALA A 151 -32.40 -3.46 21.51
N CYS A 152 -33.19 -4.26 20.81
CA CYS A 152 -33.21 -5.72 20.98
C CYS A 152 -32.63 -6.51 19.79
N GLY A 153 -32.25 -5.83 18.69
CA GLY A 153 -31.72 -6.45 17.48
C GLY A 153 -32.72 -7.30 16.70
N TYR A 154 -34.01 -7.25 17.03
CA TYR A 154 -35.05 -7.99 16.30
C TYR A 154 -35.17 -7.46 14.87
N ARG A 155 -35.26 -8.39 13.89
CA ARG A 155 -35.31 -8.08 12.46
C ARG A 155 -36.60 -8.63 11.87
N PHE A 156 -37.30 -7.80 11.10
CA PHE A 156 -38.46 -8.23 10.32
C PHE A 156 -38.52 -7.48 8.99
N ARG A 157 -39.36 -7.95 8.08
CA ARG A 157 -39.54 -7.34 6.75
C ARG A 157 -41.00 -7.05 6.50
N THR A 158 -41.26 -5.94 5.82
CA THR A 158 -42.59 -5.54 5.34
C THR A 158 -42.51 -5.38 3.83
N ASN A 159 -43.44 -6.01 3.11
CA ASN A 159 -43.59 -5.82 1.68
C ASN A 159 -44.67 -4.77 1.46
N ASN A 160 -44.34 -3.75 0.67
CA ASN A 160 -45.25 -2.67 0.30
C ASN A 160 -45.65 -2.81 -1.16
#